data_AF-A0A382YUH7-F1
#
_entry.id   AF-A0A382YUH7-F1
#
_cell.length_a   1.000
_cell.length_b   1.000
_cell.length_c   1.000
_cell.angle_alpha   90.00
_cell.angle_beta   90.00
_cell.angle_gamma   90.00
#
_symmetry.space_group_name_H-M   'P 1'
#
loop_
_entity.id
_entity.type
_entity.pdbx_description
1 polymer ?
#
loop_
_entity_poly.entity_id
_entity_poly.type
_entity_poly.pdbx_seq_one_letter_code
_entity_poly.pdbx_strand_id
1 'polypeptide(L)'
;GMNTIADQYGFAVCYPNGIIDQSGNRFWNVGYNMHQNETVDDFEFLSSLAQYLQEEYNLSSQNTFSTGMSNGGDISYMLACQVPNIFSAIAPVAGCMMTWIYESCNPSLPVPVLEIHGTNDNVVWWEGDPNDLGGWGPYIGTEEGIYFWVETNECESSEDISGPNTNTINHRYFDCIDNTEVWLYEVVGGGHDWPSYSSQEIWSFFSQYTFNLGDVNVDGVINIQDIIITINLVLNNEYNALADLNSDETIDVLDIVQLVN
;
A
#
# COMPACT_ATOMS: atom_id res chain seq x y z
N GLY A 1 -2.67 3.70 14.77
CA GLY A 1 -2.48 2.24 14.62
C GLY A 1 -3.77 1.61 14.16
N MET A 2 -3.72 0.41 13.57
CA MET A 2 -4.82 -0.13 12.77
C MET A 2 -5.78 -1.07 13.52
N ASN A 3 -5.54 -1.41 14.80
CA ASN A 3 -6.32 -2.45 15.50
C ASN A 3 -7.84 -2.24 15.45
N THR A 4 -8.33 -1.03 15.76
CA THR A 4 -9.77 -0.75 15.72
C THR A 4 -10.38 -0.96 14.34
N ILE A 5 -9.63 -0.58 13.29
CA ILE A 5 -10.06 -0.73 11.91
C ILE A 5 -9.99 -2.21 11.50
N ALA A 6 -8.94 -2.92 11.91
CA ALA A 6 -8.78 -4.36 11.72
C ALA A 6 -9.93 -5.16 12.35
N ASP A 7 -10.30 -4.86 13.60
CA ASP A 7 -11.42 -5.48 14.30
C ASP A 7 -12.76 -5.16 13.62
N GLN A 8 -12.92 -3.96 13.08
CA GLN A 8 -14.15 -3.51 12.42
C GLN A 8 -14.36 -4.16 11.05
N TYR A 9 -13.30 -4.31 10.25
CA TYR A 9 -13.38 -4.76 8.86
C TYR A 9 -12.87 -6.19 8.65
N GLY A 10 -12.37 -6.85 9.70
CA GLY A 10 -12.06 -8.28 9.67
C GLY A 10 -10.76 -8.65 8.96
N PHE A 11 -9.71 -7.84 9.10
CA PHE A 11 -8.37 -8.15 8.57
C PHE A 11 -7.34 -8.34 9.68
N ALA A 12 -6.27 -9.08 9.40
CA ALA A 12 -5.15 -9.24 10.31
C ALA A 12 -4.20 -8.03 10.21
N VAL A 13 -3.61 -7.63 11.33
CA VAL A 13 -2.55 -6.61 11.36
C VAL A 13 -1.30 -7.13 12.04
N CYS A 14 -0.16 -6.96 11.39
CA CYS A 14 1.16 -7.26 11.94
C CYS A 14 1.92 -5.97 12.25
N TYR A 15 2.54 -5.89 13.42
CA TYR A 15 3.46 -4.80 13.79
C TYR A 15 4.85 -5.37 14.02
N PRO A 16 5.60 -5.66 12.94
CA PRO A 16 6.95 -6.19 13.08
C PRO A 16 7.88 -5.11 13.66
N ASN A 17 8.90 -5.56 14.36
CA ASN A 17 9.89 -4.69 14.98
C ASN A 17 11.19 -4.76 14.20
N GLY A 18 11.69 -3.60 13.75
CA GLY A 18 13.06 -3.47 13.28
C GLY A 18 14.09 -3.76 14.37
N ILE A 19 15.34 -3.94 13.95
CA ILE A 19 16.47 -4.13 14.85
C ILE A 19 16.77 -2.86 15.65
N ILE A 20 17.61 -2.99 16.68
CA ILE A 20 17.96 -1.90 17.58
C ILE A 20 19.27 -1.25 17.13
N ASP A 21 19.28 0.07 16.97
CA ASP A 21 20.46 0.88 16.65
C ASP A 21 21.41 1.04 17.85
N GLN A 22 22.52 1.76 17.65
CA GLN A 22 23.52 2.02 18.69
C GLN A 22 22.98 2.89 19.85
N SER A 23 21.86 3.58 19.63
CA SER A 23 21.18 4.45 20.60
C SER A 23 20.05 3.75 21.35
N GLY A 24 19.75 2.49 21.02
CA GLY A 24 18.67 1.71 21.64
C GLY A 24 17.31 1.87 20.97
N ASN A 25 17.21 2.52 19.80
CA ASN A 25 15.98 2.72 19.06
C ASN A 25 15.77 1.65 18.00
N ARG A 26 14.51 1.30 17.72
CA ARG A 26 14.18 0.44 16.59
C ARG A 26 14.15 1.24 15.29
N PHE A 27 14.66 0.65 14.23
CA PHE A 27 14.63 1.24 12.89
C PHE A 27 14.55 0.17 11.80
N TRP A 28 14.11 0.59 10.62
CA TRP A 28 14.20 -0.08 9.35
C TRP A 28 15.37 0.48 8.56
N ASN A 29 16.18 -0.41 7.99
CA ASN A 29 17.36 -0.09 7.22
C ASN A 29 16.97 0.41 5.81
N VAL A 30 16.56 1.67 5.74
CA VAL A 30 16.20 2.37 4.50
C VAL A 30 17.35 3.22 3.97
N GLY A 31 18.60 2.95 4.39
CA GLY A 31 19.79 3.65 3.93
C GLY A 31 20.07 5.00 4.60
N TYR A 32 19.63 5.17 5.85
CA TYR A 32 19.97 6.37 6.61
C TYR A 32 21.48 6.53 6.84
N ASN A 33 21.97 7.77 6.82
CA ASN A 33 23.40 8.07 6.95
C ASN A 33 24.01 7.66 8.30
N MET A 34 23.25 7.75 9.39
CA MET A 34 23.69 7.23 10.69
C MET A 34 23.79 5.69 10.75
N HIS A 35 23.24 4.98 9.77
CA HIS A 35 23.17 3.52 9.70
C HIS A 35 23.93 2.94 8.49
N GLN A 36 24.88 3.66 7.88
CA GLN A 36 25.62 3.20 6.68
C GLN A 36 26.35 1.86 6.80
N ASN A 37 26.63 1.40 8.02
CA ASN A 37 27.28 0.10 8.26
C ASN A 37 26.28 -1.02 8.58
N GLU A 38 24.98 -0.73 8.61
CA GLU A 38 23.95 -1.74 8.83
C GLU A 38 23.73 -2.55 7.55
N THR A 39 23.72 -3.87 7.68
CA THR A 39 23.54 -4.80 6.56
C THR A 39 22.29 -5.67 6.71
N VAL A 40 21.46 -5.41 7.72
CA VAL A 40 20.16 -6.05 7.83
C VAL A 40 19.31 -5.74 6.60
N ASP A 41 18.75 -6.81 6.05
CA ASP A 41 17.83 -6.79 4.91
C ASP A 41 16.38 -6.84 5.45
N ASP A 42 15.86 -5.67 5.78
CA ASP A 42 14.50 -5.54 6.28
C ASP A 42 13.44 -5.81 5.19
N PHE A 43 13.84 -5.65 3.93
CA PHE A 43 13.01 -5.98 2.78
C PHE A 43 12.71 -7.49 2.71
N GLU A 44 13.76 -8.33 2.75
CA GLU A 44 13.62 -9.79 2.70
C GLU A 44 12.86 -10.30 3.93
N PHE A 45 13.14 -9.70 5.10
CA PHE A 45 12.44 -10.03 6.33
C PHE A 45 10.93 -9.76 6.25
N LEU A 46 10.53 -8.58 5.82
CA LEU A 46 9.10 -8.20 5.73
C LEU A 46 8.37 -9.01 4.67
N SER A 47 9.01 -9.26 3.52
CA SER A 47 8.46 -10.11 2.45
C SER A 47 8.25 -11.55 2.92
N SER A 48 9.26 -12.14 3.56
CA SER A 48 9.18 -13.49 4.13
C SER A 48 8.16 -13.58 5.26
N LEU A 49 8.05 -12.54 6.10
CA LEU A 49 7.08 -12.50 7.19
C LEU A 49 5.65 -12.45 6.66
N ALA A 50 5.38 -11.65 5.63
CA ALA A 50 4.06 -11.58 4.99
C ALA A 50 3.65 -12.96 4.46
N GLN A 51 4.54 -13.61 3.69
CA GLN A 51 4.30 -14.96 3.15
C GLN A 51 4.08 -16.00 4.27
N TYR A 52 4.93 -15.99 5.30
CA TYR A 52 4.78 -16.90 6.43
C TYR A 52 3.42 -16.73 7.14
N LEU A 53 2.97 -15.49 7.37
CA LEU A 53 1.68 -15.24 8.01
C LEU A 53 0.51 -15.59 7.10
N GLN A 54 0.64 -15.36 5.79
CA GLN A 54 -0.35 -15.79 4.79
C GLN A 54 -0.54 -17.31 4.84
N GLU A 55 0.55 -18.07 4.85
CA GLU A 55 0.51 -19.54 4.91
C GLU A 55 -0.01 -20.06 6.27
N GLU A 56 0.53 -19.55 7.38
CA GLU A 56 0.20 -20.02 8.74
C GLU A 56 -1.27 -19.79 9.09
N TYR A 57 -1.84 -18.66 8.65
CA TYR A 57 -3.20 -18.24 9.01
C TYR A 57 -4.19 -18.29 7.84
N ASN A 58 -3.79 -18.84 6.69
CA ASN A 58 -4.60 -18.90 5.47
C ASN A 58 -5.15 -17.51 5.06
N LEU A 59 -4.29 -16.48 5.12
CA LEU A 59 -4.63 -15.12 4.70
C LEU A 59 -4.41 -14.97 3.20
N SER A 60 -5.17 -14.09 2.56
CA SER A 60 -5.04 -13.81 1.14
C SER A 60 -3.67 -13.20 0.81
N SER A 61 -2.93 -13.84 -0.09
CA SER A 61 -1.70 -13.29 -0.66
C SER A 61 -1.94 -12.06 -1.55
N GLN A 62 -3.16 -11.91 -2.07
CA GLN A 62 -3.56 -10.78 -2.92
C GLN A 62 -4.01 -9.55 -2.11
N ASN A 63 -4.36 -9.72 -0.82
CA ASN A 63 -4.87 -8.64 0.05
C ASN A 63 -3.82 -8.26 1.09
N THR A 64 -2.60 -8.02 0.64
CA THR A 64 -1.47 -7.68 1.51
C THR A 64 -1.03 -6.26 1.22
N PHE A 65 -0.96 -5.44 2.26
CA PHE A 65 -0.75 -4.01 2.16
C PHE A 65 0.31 -3.54 3.16
N SER A 66 0.96 -2.41 2.90
CA SER A 66 1.99 -1.84 3.78
C SER A 66 1.70 -0.39 4.16
N THR A 67 1.78 -0.07 5.44
CA THR A 67 1.67 1.31 5.95
C THR A 67 2.53 1.45 7.20
N GLY A 68 3.02 2.67 7.42
CA GLY A 68 3.80 3.02 8.60
C GLY A 68 4.03 4.53 8.64
N MET A 69 4.51 5.00 9.79
CA MET A 69 4.84 6.41 10.00
C MET A 69 6.35 6.64 9.91
N SER A 70 6.81 7.75 9.35
CA SER A 70 8.22 8.15 9.38
C SER A 70 9.10 7.10 8.71
N ASN A 71 10.12 6.56 9.39
CA ASN A 71 10.89 5.41 8.95
C ASN A 71 10.04 4.17 8.56
N GLY A 72 8.84 4.03 9.14
CA GLY A 72 7.84 3.04 8.75
C GLY A 72 7.13 3.35 7.42
N GLY A 73 7.04 4.63 7.03
CA GLY A 73 6.58 5.04 5.70
C GLY A 73 7.67 4.89 4.65
N ASP A 74 8.93 5.20 5.00
CA ASP A 74 10.08 5.01 4.12
C ASP A 74 10.22 3.55 3.67
N ILE A 75 10.07 2.60 4.63
CA ILE A 75 10.11 1.17 4.31
C ILE A 75 8.89 0.73 3.47
N SER A 76 7.72 1.35 3.62
CA SER A 76 6.57 1.09 2.74
C SER A 76 6.88 1.47 1.30
N TYR A 77 7.49 2.63 1.05
CA TYR A 77 7.97 2.99 -0.29
C TYR A 77 9.00 1.99 -0.83
N MET A 78 9.97 1.58 0.00
CA MET A 78 10.99 0.61 -0.39
C MET A 78 10.38 -0.74 -0.80
N LEU A 79 9.35 -1.22 -0.08
CA LEU A 79 8.64 -2.46 -0.40
C LEU A 79 7.91 -2.38 -1.74
N ALA A 80 7.24 -1.26 -2.02
CA ALA A 80 6.55 -1.06 -3.30
C ALA A 80 7.51 -1.09 -4.50
N CYS A 81 8.73 -0.58 -4.34
CA CYS A 81 9.75 -0.59 -5.39
C CYS A 81 10.28 -1.98 -5.73
N GLN A 82 10.27 -2.92 -4.79
CA GLN A 82 11.01 -4.18 -4.89
C GLN A 82 10.13 -5.44 -4.98
N VAL A 83 8.90 -5.45 -4.43
CA VAL A 83 7.92 -6.55 -4.63
C VAL A 83 6.49 -6.04 -4.79
N PRO A 84 6.13 -5.47 -5.95
CA PRO A 84 4.74 -5.15 -6.21
C PRO A 84 3.84 -6.40 -6.18
N ASN A 85 4.41 -7.60 -6.39
CA ASN A 85 3.67 -8.85 -6.34
C ASN A 85 3.32 -9.35 -4.92
N ILE A 86 3.91 -8.76 -3.86
CA ILE A 86 3.59 -9.13 -2.47
C ILE A 86 2.68 -8.09 -1.82
N PHE A 87 2.93 -6.80 -2.07
CA PHE A 87 2.16 -5.71 -1.48
C PHE A 87 1.34 -5.02 -2.55
N SER A 88 0.02 -5.25 -2.53
CA SER A 88 -0.93 -4.79 -3.55
C SER A 88 -1.20 -3.28 -3.48
N ALA A 89 -0.87 -2.62 -2.38
CA ALA A 89 -0.88 -1.17 -2.24
C ALA A 89 -0.06 -0.74 -1.01
N ILE A 90 0.39 0.51 -1.01
CA ILE A 90 1.06 1.13 0.14
C ILE A 90 0.38 2.43 0.58
N ALA A 91 0.44 2.72 1.87
CA ALA A 91 -0.07 3.97 2.42
C ALA A 91 0.89 4.60 3.46
N PRO A 92 2.06 5.09 3.06
CA PRO A 92 2.99 5.78 3.95
C PRO A 92 2.38 7.04 4.60
N VAL A 93 2.86 7.34 5.82
CA VAL A 93 2.45 8.52 6.60
C VAL A 93 3.69 9.24 7.10
N ALA A 94 3.85 10.52 6.77
CA ALA A 94 5.02 11.31 7.13
C ALA A 94 6.34 10.60 6.74
N GLY A 95 6.33 9.84 5.64
CA GLY A 95 7.46 9.09 5.12
C GLY A 95 8.02 9.77 3.88
N CYS A 96 9.15 9.27 3.38
CA CYS A 96 9.80 9.79 2.18
C CYS A 96 10.46 8.67 1.38
N MET A 97 10.72 8.97 0.11
CA MET A 97 11.64 8.17 -0.70
C MET A 97 13.05 8.74 -0.50
N MET A 98 13.91 7.97 0.18
CA MET A 98 15.34 8.25 0.17
C MET A 98 15.83 8.33 -1.27
N THR A 99 16.78 9.21 -1.59
CA THR A 99 17.21 9.46 -2.98
C THR A 99 17.65 8.16 -3.67
N TRP A 100 18.32 7.26 -2.97
CA TRP A 100 18.70 5.97 -3.52
C TRP A 100 17.50 5.04 -3.80
N ILE A 101 16.44 5.10 -2.98
CA ILE A 101 15.19 4.37 -3.23
C ILE A 101 14.57 4.92 -4.50
N TYR A 102 14.39 6.25 -4.58
CA TYR A 102 13.86 6.94 -5.76
C TYR A 102 14.63 6.59 -7.04
N GLU A 103 15.96 6.65 -7.02
CA GLU A 103 16.81 6.40 -8.20
C GLU A 103 16.83 4.93 -8.64
N SER A 104 16.57 3.99 -7.73
CA SER A 104 16.62 2.54 -8.01
C SER A 104 15.24 1.89 -8.14
N CYS A 105 14.17 2.61 -7.82
CA CYS A 105 12.81 2.12 -7.86
C CYS A 105 12.37 1.85 -9.31
N ASN A 106 12.03 0.60 -9.60
CA ASN A 106 11.54 0.20 -10.92
C ASN A 106 10.60 -1.01 -10.78
N PRO A 107 9.40 -0.82 -10.22
CA PRO A 107 8.46 -1.91 -10.00
C PRO A 107 8.00 -2.49 -11.34
N SER A 108 7.81 -3.81 -11.39
CA SER A 108 7.38 -4.51 -12.60
C SER A 108 5.86 -4.42 -12.87
N LEU A 109 5.09 -3.93 -11.91
CA LEU A 109 3.65 -3.72 -11.96
C LEU A 109 3.33 -2.34 -11.35
N PRO A 110 2.24 -1.68 -11.76
CA PRO A 110 1.78 -0.47 -11.10
C PRO A 110 1.39 -0.76 -9.65
N VAL A 111 1.61 0.22 -8.77
CA VAL A 111 1.32 0.08 -7.33
C VAL A 111 0.44 1.25 -6.89
N PRO A 112 -0.76 1.01 -6.37
CA PRO A 112 -1.54 2.04 -5.71
C PRO A 112 -0.81 2.62 -4.49
N VAL A 113 -0.74 3.95 -4.42
CA VAL A 113 -0.03 4.67 -3.36
C VAL A 113 -0.92 5.74 -2.74
N LEU A 114 -0.98 5.78 -1.41
CA LEU A 114 -1.50 6.91 -0.65
C LEU A 114 -0.39 7.48 0.25
N GLU A 115 -0.04 8.75 0.12
CA GLU A 115 0.82 9.44 1.10
C GLU A 115 -0.01 10.40 1.95
N ILE A 116 0.23 10.41 3.26
CA ILE A 116 -0.34 11.42 4.16
C ILE A 116 0.80 12.20 4.81
N HIS A 117 0.94 13.48 4.49
CA HIS A 117 2.11 14.25 4.90
C HIS A 117 1.77 15.68 5.32
N GLY A 118 2.45 16.18 6.36
CA GLY A 118 2.28 17.54 6.87
C GLY A 118 3.16 18.55 6.16
N THR A 119 2.61 19.68 5.71
CA THR A 119 3.40 20.71 5.00
C THR A 119 4.40 21.45 5.91
N ASN A 120 4.25 21.35 7.24
CA ASN A 120 5.16 21.90 8.25
C ASN A 120 5.88 20.77 9.04
N ASP A 121 6.00 19.58 8.47
CA ASP A 121 6.79 18.51 9.04
C ASP A 121 8.25 18.98 9.25
N ASN A 122 8.69 18.90 10.50
CA ASN A 122 9.99 19.39 10.94
C ASN A 122 11.05 18.29 11.07
N VAL A 123 10.70 17.05 10.73
CA VAL A 123 11.57 15.87 10.76
C VAL A 123 11.85 15.40 9.33
N VAL A 124 10.78 15.17 8.56
CA VAL A 124 10.82 14.80 7.14
C VAL A 124 10.24 15.98 6.37
N TRP A 125 11.09 16.83 5.82
CA TRP A 125 10.64 18.09 5.23
C TRP A 125 9.85 17.88 3.93
N TRP A 126 8.75 18.62 3.78
CA TRP A 126 7.89 18.60 2.59
C TRP A 126 8.65 18.79 1.27
N GLU A 127 9.60 19.73 1.24
CA GLU A 127 10.42 20.05 0.06
C GLU A 127 11.59 19.07 -0.16
N GLY A 128 11.72 18.05 0.70
CA GLY A 128 12.84 17.11 0.67
C GLY A 128 14.10 17.65 1.35
N ASP A 129 15.13 16.80 1.40
CA ASP A 129 16.47 17.18 1.85
C ASP A 129 17.54 16.54 0.95
N PRO A 130 17.62 16.93 -0.34
CA PRO A 130 18.53 16.29 -1.29
C PRO A 130 20.02 16.50 -0.99
N ASN A 131 20.35 17.42 -0.06
CA ASN A 131 21.73 17.72 0.33
C ASN A 131 22.08 17.21 1.73
N ASP A 132 21.19 16.43 2.36
CA ASP A 132 21.37 15.88 3.71
C ASP A 132 21.75 16.94 4.76
N LEU A 133 21.01 18.05 4.79
CA LEU A 133 21.16 19.09 5.81
C LEU A 133 20.63 18.64 7.18
N GLY A 134 19.64 17.74 7.20
CA GLY A 134 19.03 17.15 8.38
C GLY A 134 19.80 15.96 8.97
N GLY A 135 20.68 15.33 8.19
CA GLY A 135 21.59 14.26 8.64
C GLY A 135 21.00 12.85 8.59
N TRP A 136 19.78 12.68 8.07
CA TRP A 136 19.17 11.36 7.85
C TRP A 136 19.74 10.64 6.63
N GLY A 137 20.32 11.37 5.68
CA GLY A 137 20.58 10.94 4.31
C GLY A 137 19.73 11.73 3.31
N PRO A 138 20.13 11.83 2.04
CA PRO A 138 19.37 12.58 1.05
C PRO A 138 18.06 11.89 0.69
N TYR A 139 16.97 12.65 0.62
CA TYR A 139 15.64 12.21 0.20
C TYR A 139 14.93 13.28 -0.63
N ILE A 140 14.00 12.85 -1.49
CA ILE A 140 13.24 13.74 -2.39
C ILE A 140 12.05 14.38 -1.68
N GLY A 141 11.50 15.46 -2.25
CA GLY A 141 10.31 16.11 -1.73
C GLY A 141 9.06 15.24 -1.84
N THR A 142 8.06 15.51 -0.99
CA THR A 142 6.80 14.75 -0.96
C THR A 142 6.09 14.78 -2.31
N GLU A 143 5.94 15.96 -2.91
CA GLU A 143 5.30 16.10 -4.23
C GLU A 143 6.11 15.39 -5.32
N GLU A 144 7.44 15.49 -5.28
CA GLU A 144 8.32 14.80 -6.24
C GLU A 144 8.17 13.27 -6.13
N GLY A 145 8.09 12.73 -4.91
CA GLY A 145 7.85 11.31 -4.68
C GLY A 145 6.47 10.86 -5.15
N ILE A 146 5.44 11.69 -4.98
CA ILE A 146 4.11 11.40 -5.53
C ILE A 146 4.12 11.42 -7.06
N TYR A 147 4.77 12.41 -7.67
CA TYR A 147 4.87 12.48 -9.13
C TYR A 147 5.62 11.29 -9.72
N PHE A 148 6.63 10.76 -9.03
CA PHE A 148 7.26 9.50 -9.41
C PHE A 148 6.24 8.36 -9.56
N TRP A 149 5.33 8.20 -8.60
CA TRP A 149 4.29 7.15 -8.66
C TRP A 149 3.22 7.45 -9.70
N VAL A 150 2.87 8.72 -9.91
CA VAL A 150 1.96 9.15 -11.00
C VAL A 150 2.53 8.78 -12.37
N GLU A 151 3.83 9.02 -12.59
CA GLU A 151 4.53 8.63 -13.82
C GLU A 151 4.67 7.10 -13.94
N THR A 152 5.04 6.43 -12.84
CA THR A 152 5.21 4.96 -12.79
C THR A 152 3.92 4.21 -13.10
N ASN A 153 2.78 4.74 -12.61
CA ASN A 153 1.45 4.17 -12.87
C ASN A 153 0.79 4.74 -14.14
N GLU A 154 1.45 5.61 -14.89
CA GLU A 154 0.94 6.23 -16.12
C GLU A 154 -0.45 6.90 -15.95
N CYS A 155 -0.67 7.62 -14.86
CA CYS A 155 -1.95 8.27 -14.59
C CYS A 155 -2.20 9.46 -15.54
N GLU A 156 -3.38 9.50 -16.17
CA GLU A 156 -3.72 10.54 -17.16
C GLU A 156 -4.57 11.70 -16.60
N SER A 157 -5.21 11.50 -15.44
CA SER A 157 -6.17 12.44 -14.86
C SER A 157 -5.84 12.80 -13.41
N SER A 158 -6.25 13.99 -12.98
CA SER A 158 -6.13 14.42 -11.58
C SER A 158 -7.28 15.32 -11.14
N GLU A 159 -7.62 15.25 -9.85
CA GLU A 159 -8.61 16.10 -9.20
C GLU A 159 -8.35 16.25 -7.68
N ASP A 160 -8.91 17.31 -7.08
CA ASP A 160 -9.00 17.43 -5.63
C ASP A 160 -10.32 16.84 -5.14
N ILE A 161 -10.26 15.83 -4.27
CA ILE A 161 -11.43 15.19 -3.68
C ILE A 161 -11.74 15.72 -2.27
N SER A 162 -12.99 15.53 -1.86
CA SER A 162 -13.38 15.79 -0.47
C SER A 162 -12.69 14.79 0.45
N GLY A 163 -12.07 15.29 1.52
CA GLY A 163 -11.37 14.46 2.48
C GLY A 163 -11.97 14.48 3.88
N PRO A 164 -11.22 13.94 4.85
CA PRO A 164 -11.71 13.75 6.21
C PRO A 164 -11.95 15.06 6.97
N ASN A 165 -11.35 16.17 6.51
CA ASN A 165 -11.49 17.49 7.12
C ASN A 165 -11.13 18.61 6.13
N THR A 166 -11.28 19.88 6.56
CA THR A 166 -11.05 21.07 5.72
C THR A 166 -9.61 21.55 5.65
N ASN A 167 -8.71 21.00 6.49
CA ASN A 167 -7.29 21.37 6.54
C ASN A 167 -6.42 20.36 5.78
N THR A 168 -7.02 19.39 5.10
CA THR A 168 -6.33 18.41 4.26
C THR A 168 -6.81 18.58 2.83
N ILE A 169 -5.89 18.88 1.92
CA ILE A 169 -6.14 18.84 0.48
C ILE A 169 -5.84 17.42 0.02
N ASN A 170 -6.77 16.80 -0.70
CA ASN A 170 -6.70 15.39 -1.05
C ASN A 170 -6.59 15.31 -2.57
N HIS A 171 -5.36 15.23 -3.04
CA HIS A 171 -5.04 15.12 -4.45
C HIS A 171 -5.25 13.66 -4.87
N ARG A 172 -6.06 13.44 -5.90
CA ARG A 172 -6.30 12.12 -6.49
C ARG A 172 -5.80 12.13 -7.93
N TYR A 173 -4.94 11.18 -8.25
CA TYR A 173 -4.48 10.89 -9.61
C TYR A 173 -5.04 9.53 -10.03
N PHE A 174 -5.73 9.50 -11.16
CA PHE A 174 -6.52 8.35 -11.63
C PHE A 174 -6.44 8.21 -13.14
N ASP A 175 -7.19 7.26 -13.71
CA ASP A 175 -7.02 6.79 -15.09
C ASP A 175 -5.60 6.29 -15.34
N CYS A 176 -5.07 5.55 -14.36
CA CYS A 176 -3.76 4.91 -14.39
C CYS A 176 -3.87 3.48 -14.97
N ILE A 177 -2.73 2.87 -15.32
CA ILE A 177 -2.73 1.47 -15.73
C ILE A 177 -3.25 0.55 -14.61
N ASP A 178 -3.94 -0.52 -15.02
CA ASP A 178 -4.58 -1.52 -14.15
C ASP A 178 -5.57 -0.94 -13.11
N ASN A 179 -6.19 0.22 -13.41
CA ASN A 179 -7.10 0.94 -12.50
C ASN A 179 -6.46 1.26 -11.13
N THR A 180 -5.14 1.37 -11.08
CA THR A 180 -4.44 1.87 -9.89
C THR A 180 -4.70 3.37 -9.72
N GLU A 181 -4.44 3.90 -8.53
CA GLU A 181 -4.51 5.34 -8.27
C GLU A 181 -3.37 5.78 -7.35
N VAL A 182 -3.02 7.05 -7.43
CA VAL A 182 -2.03 7.69 -6.54
C VAL A 182 -2.72 8.85 -5.82
N TRP A 183 -2.62 8.86 -4.50
CA TRP A 183 -3.32 9.81 -3.63
C TRP A 183 -2.30 10.54 -2.75
N LEU A 184 -2.46 11.86 -2.59
CA LEU A 184 -1.68 12.66 -1.65
C LEU A 184 -2.62 13.44 -0.75
N TYR A 185 -2.52 13.20 0.55
CA TYR A 185 -3.23 13.94 1.58
C TYR A 185 -2.26 14.97 2.17
N GLU A 186 -2.29 16.16 1.59
CA GLU A 186 -1.54 17.33 2.02
C GLU A 186 -2.20 17.93 3.27
N VAL A 187 -1.60 17.70 4.44
CA VAL A 187 -2.10 18.23 5.71
C VAL A 187 -1.53 19.64 5.90
N VAL A 188 -2.31 20.65 5.50
CA VAL A 188 -1.88 22.05 5.49
C VAL A 188 -1.56 22.52 6.91
N GLY A 189 -0.29 22.86 7.12
CA GLY A 189 0.25 23.27 8.43
C GLY A 189 0.41 22.14 9.44
N GLY A 190 0.16 20.88 9.05
CA GLY A 190 0.45 19.70 9.85
C GLY A 190 1.95 19.45 10.01
N GLY A 191 2.35 18.84 11.13
CA GLY A 191 3.75 18.48 11.42
C GLY A 191 4.04 17.00 11.17
N HIS A 192 5.09 16.49 11.82
CA HIS A 192 5.48 15.07 11.81
C HIS A 192 4.57 14.22 12.69
N ASP A 193 3.37 13.91 12.19
CA ASP A 193 2.30 13.31 12.97
C ASP A 193 1.59 12.17 12.24
N TRP A 194 0.83 11.38 12.99
CA TRP A 194 -0.19 10.47 12.49
C TRP A 194 -1.57 11.12 12.70
N PRO A 195 -2.17 11.76 11.67
CA PRO A 195 -3.50 12.33 11.80
C PRO A 195 -4.53 11.31 12.29
N SER A 196 -5.50 11.75 13.10
CA SER A 196 -6.46 10.83 13.74
C SER A 196 -7.37 10.08 12.76
N TYR A 197 -7.55 10.61 11.54
CA TYR A 197 -8.32 9.99 10.47
C TYR A 197 -7.51 8.97 9.65
N SER A 198 -6.17 9.00 9.73
CA SER A 198 -5.31 8.24 8.81
C SER A 198 -5.65 6.77 8.77
N SER A 199 -5.88 6.12 9.92
CA SER A 199 -6.19 4.68 9.93
C SER A 199 -7.49 4.31 9.19
N GLN A 200 -8.50 5.18 9.22
CA GLN A 200 -9.74 4.96 8.47
C GLN A 200 -9.51 5.20 6.97
N GLU A 201 -8.85 6.30 6.61
CA GLU A 201 -8.61 6.67 5.20
C GLU A 201 -7.66 5.68 4.51
N ILE A 202 -6.63 5.21 5.23
CA ILE A 202 -5.73 4.15 4.75
C ILE A 202 -6.51 2.88 4.42
N TRP A 203 -7.45 2.48 5.29
CA TRP A 203 -8.29 1.32 4.99
C TRP A 203 -9.27 1.59 3.85
N SER A 204 -9.92 2.75 3.82
CA SER A 204 -10.78 3.15 2.70
C SER A 204 -10.03 3.04 1.38
N PHE A 205 -8.77 3.49 1.34
CA PHE A 205 -7.89 3.37 0.18
C PHE A 205 -7.57 1.90 -0.15
N PHE A 206 -7.03 1.13 0.81
CA PHE A 206 -6.67 -0.29 0.59
C PHE A 206 -7.85 -1.16 0.19
N SER A 207 -9.05 -0.89 0.72
CA SER A 207 -10.25 -1.66 0.41
C SER A 207 -10.68 -1.58 -1.06
N GLN A 208 -10.20 -0.58 -1.81
CA GLN A 208 -10.39 -0.50 -3.26
C GLN A 208 -9.58 -1.55 -4.02
N TYR A 209 -8.54 -2.09 -3.40
CA TYR A 209 -7.60 -3.04 -3.99
C TYR A 209 -7.65 -4.40 -3.30
N THR A 210 -8.73 -4.70 -2.60
CA THR A 210 -8.96 -6.05 -2.07
C THR A 210 -9.56 -6.94 -3.14
N PHE A 211 -8.89 -8.05 -3.38
CA PHE A 211 -9.38 -9.17 -4.14
C PHE A 211 -10.30 -10.04 -3.27
N ASN A 212 -11.60 -10.06 -3.61
CA ASN A 212 -12.59 -10.91 -2.95
C ASN A 212 -12.91 -12.10 -3.86
N LEU A 213 -12.37 -13.27 -3.54
CA LEU A 213 -12.69 -14.51 -4.27
C LEU A 213 -14.21 -14.73 -4.25
N GLY A 214 -14.82 -14.87 -5.42
CA GLY A 214 -16.27 -14.96 -5.61
C GLY A 214 -17.00 -13.65 -5.89
N ASP A 215 -16.36 -12.49 -5.73
CA ASP A 215 -16.94 -11.18 -6.10
C ASP A 215 -16.61 -10.86 -7.57
N VAL A 216 -17.27 -11.58 -8.48
CA VAL A 216 -16.92 -11.62 -9.90
C VAL A 216 -17.32 -10.32 -10.62
N ASN A 217 -18.28 -9.57 -10.09
CA ASN A 217 -18.61 -8.23 -10.60
C ASN A 217 -17.85 -7.09 -9.92
N VAL A 218 -17.03 -7.39 -8.90
CA VAL A 218 -16.18 -6.43 -8.18
C VAL A 218 -17.00 -5.31 -7.53
N ASP A 219 -18.18 -5.65 -6.99
CA ASP A 219 -19.05 -4.70 -6.29
C ASP A 219 -18.80 -4.67 -4.76
N GLY A 220 -17.89 -5.51 -4.28
CA GLY A 220 -17.52 -5.65 -2.87
C GLY A 220 -18.41 -6.65 -2.12
N VAL A 221 -19.41 -7.26 -2.77
CA VAL A 221 -20.41 -8.12 -2.11
C VAL A 221 -20.70 -9.37 -2.93
N ILE A 222 -20.30 -10.53 -2.41
CA ILE A 222 -20.67 -11.81 -3.01
C ILE A 222 -22.19 -12.04 -2.89
N ASN A 223 -22.88 -12.02 -4.03
CA ASN A 223 -24.32 -12.13 -4.12
C ASN A 223 -24.79 -12.91 -5.36
N ILE A 224 -26.11 -12.89 -5.63
CA ILE A 224 -26.70 -13.64 -6.75
C ILE A 224 -26.19 -13.19 -8.13
N GLN A 225 -25.71 -11.95 -8.25
CA GLN A 225 -25.13 -11.44 -9.48
C GLN A 225 -23.82 -12.17 -9.82
N ASP A 226 -22.97 -12.43 -8.82
CA ASP A 226 -21.72 -13.17 -9.00
C ASP A 226 -21.96 -14.62 -9.44
N ILE A 227 -22.98 -15.25 -8.87
CA ILE A 227 -23.42 -16.59 -9.29
C ILE A 227 -23.84 -16.57 -10.76
N ILE A 228 -24.65 -15.59 -11.17
CA ILE A 228 -25.12 -15.46 -12.56
C ILE A 228 -23.94 -15.24 -13.51
N ILE A 229 -22.98 -14.41 -13.14
CA ILE A 229 -21.79 -14.15 -13.95
C ILE A 229 -20.90 -15.40 -14.04
N THR A 230 -20.66 -16.08 -12.92
CA THR A 230 -19.90 -17.33 -12.88
C THR A 230 -20.54 -18.39 -13.77
N ILE A 231 -21.87 -18.54 -13.73
CA ILE A 231 -22.59 -19.44 -14.66
C ILE A 231 -22.35 -19.06 -16.12
N ASN A 232 -22.36 -17.76 -16.45
CA ASN A 232 -22.09 -17.32 -17.81
C ASN A 232 -20.64 -17.62 -18.24
N LEU A 233 -19.66 -17.46 -17.33
CA LEU A 233 -18.26 -17.82 -17.59
C LEU A 233 -18.12 -19.32 -17.89
N VAL A 234 -18.76 -20.20 -17.10
CA VAL A 234 -18.81 -21.66 -17.35
C VAL A 234 -19.43 -21.95 -18.72
N LEU A 235 -20.58 -21.34 -19.03
CA LEU A 235 -21.30 -21.58 -20.29
C LEU A 235 -20.52 -21.11 -21.52
N ASN A 236 -19.74 -20.04 -21.39
CA ASN A 236 -18.93 -19.46 -22.46
C ASN A 236 -17.50 -20.03 -22.50
N ASN A 237 -17.11 -20.86 -21.52
CA ASN A 237 -15.74 -21.35 -21.35
C ASN A 237 -14.72 -20.20 -21.24
N GLU A 238 -15.08 -19.17 -20.47
CA GLU A 238 -14.25 -18.01 -20.15
C GLU A 238 -13.65 -18.18 -18.75
N TYR A 239 -12.41 -17.75 -18.57
CA TYR A 239 -11.72 -17.82 -17.28
C TYR A 239 -11.74 -16.47 -16.57
N ASN A 240 -11.99 -16.48 -15.27
CA ASN A 240 -11.85 -15.34 -14.39
C ASN A 240 -11.31 -15.83 -13.05
N ALA A 241 -10.20 -15.26 -12.56
CA ALA A 241 -9.58 -15.68 -11.31
C ALA A 241 -10.49 -15.48 -10.08
N LEU A 242 -11.41 -14.51 -10.10
CA LEU A 242 -12.39 -14.31 -9.01
C LEU A 242 -13.45 -15.40 -8.99
N ALA A 243 -13.67 -16.08 -10.12
CA ALA A 243 -14.64 -17.15 -10.24
C ALA A 243 -14.03 -18.53 -9.96
N ASP A 244 -12.70 -18.68 -9.90
CA ASP A 244 -11.98 -19.93 -9.60
C ASP A 244 -11.82 -20.08 -8.09
N LEU A 245 -12.86 -20.57 -7.42
CA LEU A 245 -12.90 -20.58 -5.95
C LEU A 245 -12.08 -21.73 -5.35
N ASN A 246 -11.85 -22.79 -6.13
CA ASN A 246 -11.06 -23.93 -5.70
C ASN A 246 -9.58 -23.85 -6.14
N SER A 247 -9.23 -22.83 -6.94
CA SER A 247 -7.88 -22.57 -7.47
C SER A 247 -7.33 -23.73 -8.31
N ASP A 248 -8.17 -24.38 -9.11
CA ASP A 248 -7.79 -25.48 -10.02
C ASP A 248 -7.57 -25.04 -11.47
N GLU A 249 -7.57 -23.72 -11.72
CA GLU A 249 -7.43 -23.06 -13.02
C GLU A 249 -8.59 -23.34 -13.99
N THR A 250 -9.73 -23.84 -13.49
CA THR A 250 -10.95 -24.05 -14.27
C THR A 250 -12.15 -23.40 -13.58
N ILE A 251 -13.09 -22.89 -14.39
CA ILE A 251 -14.37 -22.39 -13.87
C ILE A 251 -15.44 -23.41 -14.22
N ASP A 252 -15.99 -24.08 -13.21
CA ASP A 252 -17.02 -25.10 -13.38
C ASP A 252 -18.14 -25.04 -12.32
N VAL A 253 -18.91 -26.12 -12.23
CA VAL A 253 -20.03 -26.19 -11.28
C VAL A 253 -19.58 -26.23 -9.82
N LEU A 254 -18.35 -26.66 -9.54
CA LEU A 254 -17.78 -26.71 -8.20
C LEU A 254 -17.57 -25.29 -7.67
N ASP A 255 -17.14 -24.35 -8.51
CA ASP A 255 -17.04 -22.93 -8.16
C ASP A 255 -18.39 -22.34 -7.80
N ILE A 256 -19.41 -22.59 -8.64
CA ILE A 256 -20.77 -22.13 -8.36
C ILE A 256 -21.28 -22.69 -7.03
N VAL A 257 -20.96 -23.94 -6.70
CA VAL A 257 -21.36 -24.56 -5.43
C VAL A 257 -20.66 -23.88 -4.24
N GLN A 258 -19.41 -23.43 -4.39
CA GLN A 258 -18.70 -22.71 -3.35
C GLN A 258 -19.25 -21.29 -3.13
N LEU A 259 -19.71 -20.60 -4.17
CA LEU A 259 -20.37 -19.30 -4.07
C LEU A 259 -21.67 -19.32 -3.25
N VAL A 260 -22.33 -20.48 -3.18
CA VAL A 260 -23.67 -20.62 -2.58
C VAL A 260 -23.61 -21.13 -1.13
N ASN A 261 -22.50 -21.74 -0.72
CA ASN A 261 -22.33 -22.39 0.59
C ASN A 261 -21.63 -21.48 1.59
#